data_AF-A0A0C9ZWF8-F1
#
_entry.id   AF-A0A0C9ZWF8-F1
#
_cell.length_a   1.000
_cell.length_b   1.000
_cell.length_c   1.000
_cell.angle_alpha   90.00
_cell.angle_beta   90.00
_cell.angle_gamma   90.00
#
_symmetry.space_group_name_H-M   'P 1'
#
loop_
_entity.id
_entity.type
_entity.pdbx_description
1 polymer ?
#
loop_
_entity_poly.entity_id
_entity_poly.type
_entity_poly.pdbx_seq_one_letter_code
_entity_poly.pdbx_strand_id
1 'polypeptide(L)'
;ESRWAPENGMMVIKVYIPSTNDLWAAYVSTSVNLSTFTSKWLSKLNLHLRFSGSAMDTPEYYFDSDEVFQYWVRRRVRHGRNLPIVGHLDYAVPLLPHASKEA
;
A
#
# COMPACT_ATOMS: atom_id res chain seq x y z
N GLU A 1 -10.50 -3.32 -22.31
CA GLU A 1 -9.44 -2.97 -21.36
C GLU A 1 -9.87 -3.30 -19.93
N SER A 2 -8.94 -3.63 -19.03
CA SER A 2 -9.29 -3.90 -17.63
C SER A 2 -9.73 -2.60 -16.96
N ARG A 3 -10.82 -2.61 -16.17
CA ARG A 3 -11.28 -1.46 -15.36
C ARG A 3 -10.24 -0.90 -14.37
N TRP A 4 -9.10 -1.58 -14.24
CA TRP A 4 -7.99 -1.24 -13.35
C TRP A 4 -6.73 -0.83 -14.11
N ALA A 5 -6.82 -0.69 -15.44
CA ALA A 5 -5.73 -0.16 -16.25
C ALA A 5 -5.34 1.23 -15.72
N PRO A 6 -4.05 1.58 -15.74
CA PRO A 6 -3.64 2.94 -15.45
C PRO A 6 -4.31 3.93 -16.40
N GLU A 7 -4.68 5.09 -15.89
CA GLU A 7 -5.27 6.20 -16.64
C GLU A 7 -4.43 7.44 -16.36
N ASN A 8 -3.99 8.15 -17.39
CA ASN A 8 -3.16 9.36 -17.26
C ASN A 8 -1.89 9.16 -16.39
N GLY A 9 -1.23 8.01 -16.50
CA GLY A 9 -0.03 7.69 -15.71
C GLY A 9 -0.32 7.40 -14.23
N MET A 10 -1.58 7.25 -13.85
CA MET A 10 -2.01 6.99 -12.49
C MET A 10 -2.73 5.65 -12.39
N MET A 11 -2.66 5.02 -11.22
CA MET A 11 -3.30 3.73 -10.97
C MET A 11 -3.89 3.64 -9.57
N VAL A 12 -4.87 2.74 -9.43
CA VAL A 12 -5.44 2.37 -8.13
C VAL A 12 -4.66 1.20 -7.54
N ILE A 13 -4.16 1.37 -6.33
CA ILE A 13 -3.68 0.30 -5.45
C ILE A 13 -4.63 0.20 -4.26
N LYS A 14 -5.09 -1.02 -3.95
CA LYS A 14 -5.87 -1.28 -2.73
C LYS A 14 -4.94 -1.66 -1.58
N VAL A 15 -5.28 -1.24 -0.36
CA VAL A 15 -4.55 -1.58 0.86
C VAL A 15 -5.53 -2.04 1.91
N TYR A 16 -5.36 -3.27 2.39
CA TYR A 16 -6.09 -3.83 3.51
C TYR A 16 -5.24 -3.69 4.78
N ILE A 17 -5.82 -3.17 5.86
CA ILE A 17 -5.14 -2.99 7.14
C ILE A 17 -5.83 -3.91 8.16
N PRO A 18 -5.25 -5.09 8.48
CA PRO A 18 -5.91 -6.08 9.33
C PRO A 18 -6.26 -5.57 10.74
N SER A 19 -5.42 -4.70 11.31
CA SER A 19 -5.60 -4.17 12.68
C SER A 19 -6.82 -3.26 12.81
N THR A 20 -7.27 -2.64 11.72
CA THR A 20 -8.48 -1.80 11.71
C THR A 20 -9.63 -2.41 10.91
N ASN A 21 -9.40 -3.57 10.27
CA ASN A 21 -10.34 -4.23 9.36
C ASN A 21 -10.80 -3.33 8.20
N ASP A 22 -9.96 -2.38 7.77
CA ASP A 22 -10.29 -1.43 6.72
C ASP A 22 -9.67 -1.82 5.37
N LEU A 23 -10.41 -1.58 4.29
CA LEU A 23 -9.92 -1.64 2.92
C LEU A 23 -9.94 -0.25 2.29
N TRP A 24 -8.76 0.25 1.96
CA TRP A 24 -8.56 1.56 1.35
C TRP A 24 -8.16 1.44 -0.11
N ALA A 25 -8.46 2.48 -0.89
CA ALA A 25 -7.93 2.67 -2.23
C ALA A 25 -7.03 3.92 -2.28
N ALA A 26 -5.86 3.78 -2.87
CA ALA A 26 -4.93 4.88 -3.14
C ALA A 26 -4.77 5.06 -4.64
N TYR A 27 -4.97 6.31 -5.09
CA TYR A 27 -4.61 6.74 -6.43
C TYR A 27 -3.18 7.26 -6.40
N VAL A 28 -2.31 6.64 -7.18
CA VAL A 28 -0.85 6.86 -7.16
C VAL A 28 -0.27 6.82 -8.57
N SER A 29 0.87 7.48 -8.78
CA SER A 29 1.62 7.39 -10.04
C SER A 29 2.00 5.94 -10.33
N THR A 30 1.98 5.54 -11.60
CA THR A 30 2.52 4.25 -12.05
C THR A 30 4.00 4.06 -11.72
N SER A 31 4.73 5.16 -11.47
CA SER A 31 6.14 5.16 -11.06
C SER A 31 6.35 5.26 -9.55
N VAL A 32 5.31 5.09 -8.73
CA VAL A 32 5.40 5.19 -7.26
C VAL A 32 6.42 4.19 -6.69
N ASN A 33 7.36 4.64 -5.87
CA ASN A 33 8.27 3.73 -5.16
C ASN A 33 7.75 3.40 -3.74
N LEU A 34 8.35 2.41 -3.08
CA LEU A 34 7.89 1.93 -1.78
C LEU A 34 7.97 3.05 -0.72
N SER A 35 9.06 3.82 -0.71
CA SER A 35 9.23 4.94 0.23
C SER A 35 8.10 5.97 0.10
N THR A 36 7.81 6.43 -1.11
CA THR A 36 6.74 7.40 -1.39
C THR A 36 5.37 6.82 -1.05
N PHE A 37 5.16 5.53 -1.33
CA PHE A 37 3.93 4.84 -0.96
C PHE A 37 3.75 4.81 0.56
N THR A 38 4.79 4.46 1.32
CA THR A 38 4.78 4.48 2.79
C THR A 38 4.51 5.87 3.34
N SER A 39 5.21 6.90 2.84
CA SER A 39 4.97 8.28 3.27
C SER A 39 3.54 8.75 2.99
N LYS A 40 2.93 8.31 1.89
CA LYS A 40 1.51 8.61 1.59
C LYS A 40 0.58 8.05 2.65
N TRP A 41 0.80 6.81 3.11
CA TRP A 41 -0.05 6.20 4.15
C TRP A 41 0.21 6.78 5.53
N LEU A 42 1.47 7.08 5.86
CA LEU A 42 1.80 7.80 7.08
C LEU A 42 1.08 9.16 7.12
N SER A 43 1.15 9.94 6.04
CA SER A 43 0.44 11.23 5.97
C SER A 43 -1.08 11.08 5.98
N LYS A 44 -1.63 10.03 5.36
CA LYS A 44 -3.07 9.83 5.24
C LYS A 44 -3.73 9.32 6.54
N LEU A 45 -3.06 8.40 7.24
CA LEU A 45 -3.64 7.68 8.37
C LEU A 45 -2.94 7.97 9.71
N ASN A 46 -1.80 8.67 9.69
CA ASN A 46 -0.91 8.81 10.84
C ASN A 46 -0.45 7.44 11.40
N LEU A 47 -0.26 6.46 10.51
CA LEU A 47 0.18 5.11 10.86
C LEU A 47 1.47 4.77 10.11
N HIS A 48 2.45 4.27 10.85
CA HIS A 48 3.61 3.62 10.25
C HIS A 48 3.20 2.22 9.78
N LEU A 49 3.25 2.01 8.47
CA LEU A 49 2.87 0.74 7.86
C LEU A 49 4.08 0.10 7.17
N ARG A 50 4.24 -1.21 7.39
CA ARG A 50 5.01 -2.09 6.53
C ARG A 50 4.07 -2.83 5.60
N PHE A 51 4.50 -3.00 4.35
CA PHE A 51 3.65 -3.59 3.32
C PHE A 51 4.11 -4.98 2.92
N SER A 52 3.14 -5.82 2.66
CA SER A 52 3.33 -7.17 2.13
C SER A 52 2.25 -7.50 1.11
N GLY A 53 2.50 -8.54 0.34
CA GLY A 53 1.50 -9.08 -0.57
C GLY A 53 1.89 -10.44 -1.11
N SER A 54 0.93 -11.10 -1.73
CA SER A 54 1.16 -12.34 -2.47
C SER A 54 1.15 -12.07 -3.97
N ALA A 55 2.10 -12.65 -4.70
CA ALA A 55 2.13 -12.64 -6.16
C ALA A 55 1.80 -14.02 -6.72
N MET A 56 0.67 -14.18 -7.42
CA MET A 56 0.12 -15.48 -7.86
C MET A 56 -0.28 -16.36 -6.66
N ASP A 57 -0.10 -17.68 -6.76
CA ASP A 57 -0.29 -18.68 -5.70
C ASP A 57 0.92 -18.75 -4.74
N THR A 58 1.71 -17.67 -4.61
CA THR A 58 2.85 -17.64 -3.68
C THR A 58 2.40 -17.25 -2.28
N PRO A 59 3.14 -17.66 -1.24
CA PRO A 59 3.01 -17.09 0.09
C PRO A 59 3.11 -15.55 0.07
N GLU A 60 2.52 -14.93 1.09
CA GLU A 60 2.69 -13.50 1.36
C GLU A 60 4.15 -13.20 1.74
N TYR A 61 4.71 -12.14 1.18
CA TYR A 61 6.05 -11.66 1.50
C TYR A 61 6.05 -10.14 1.70
N TYR A 62 6.96 -9.66 2.56
CA TYR A 62 7.15 -8.24 2.77
C TYR A 62 7.88 -7.60 1.60
N PHE A 63 7.54 -6.35 1.31
CA PHE A 63 8.28 -5.55 0.35
C PHE A 63 9.47 -4.90 1.06
N ASP A 64 10.65 -5.45 0.84
CA ASP A 64 11.93 -5.00 1.39
C ASP A 64 12.71 -4.07 0.44
N SER A 65 12.26 -3.98 -0.81
CA SER A 65 12.88 -3.19 -1.86
C SER A 65 11.85 -2.64 -2.85
N ASP A 66 12.22 -1.55 -3.54
CA ASP A 66 11.41 -0.97 -4.61
C ASP A 66 11.17 -1.95 -5.76
N GLU A 67 12.14 -2.82 -6.05
CA GLU A 67 12.01 -3.83 -7.11
C GLU A 67 10.90 -4.84 -6.78
N VAL A 68 10.90 -5.38 -5.57
CA VAL A 68 9.88 -6.34 -5.09
C VAL A 68 8.50 -5.68 -5.06
N PHE A 69 8.41 -4.44 -4.55
CA PHE A 69 7.17 -3.68 -4.55
C PHE A 69 6.64 -3.46 -5.97
N GLN A 70 7.49 -3.00 -6.90
CA GLN A 70 7.12 -2.76 -8.29
C GLN A 70 6.71 -4.05 -9.02
N TYR A 71 7.42 -5.15 -8.77
CA TYR A 71 7.10 -6.46 -9.30
C TYR A 71 5.68 -6.90 -8.89
N TRP A 72 5.30 -6.67 -7.64
CA TRP A 72 3.97 -6.94 -7.13
C TRP A 72 2.92 -6.00 -7.76
N VAL A 73 3.18 -4.69 -7.77
CA VAL A 73 2.26 -3.65 -8.28
C VAL A 73 1.88 -3.87 -9.74
N ARG A 74 2.82 -4.29 -10.59
CA ARG A 74 2.58 -4.64 -11.99
C ARG A 74 1.65 -5.85 -12.15
N ARG A 75 1.62 -6.75 -11.16
CA ARG A 75 0.79 -7.97 -11.11
C ARG A 75 -0.39 -7.89 -10.15
N ARG A 76 -0.72 -6.70 -9.63
CA ARG A 76 -1.83 -6.51 -8.68
C ARG A 76 -3.19 -6.88 -9.27
N VAL A 77 -3.34 -6.73 -10.59
CA VAL A 77 -4.58 -7.07 -11.30
C VAL A 77 -4.47 -8.51 -11.81
N ARG A 78 -5.28 -9.42 -11.26
CA ARG A 78 -5.32 -10.85 -11.64
C ARG A 78 -6.76 -11.26 -11.87
N HIS A 79 -7.02 -11.98 -12.97
CA HIS A 79 -8.37 -12.43 -13.32
C HIS A 79 -9.43 -11.31 -13.22
N GLY A 80 -9.08 -10.09 -13.64
CA GLY A 80 -9.96 -8.89 -13.57
C GLY A 80 -10.12 -8.26 -12.17
N ARG A 81 -9.47 -8.80 -11.14
CA ARG A 81 -9.52 -8.30 -9.76
C ARG A 81 -8.25 -7.56 -9.42
N ASN A 82 -8.39 -6.34 -8.89
CA ASN A 82 -7.28 -5.60 -8.27
C ASN A 82 -7.15 -6.08 -6.82
N LEU A 83 -6.10 -6.85 -6.55
CA LEU A 83 -5.82 -7.43 -5.24
C LEU A 83 -5.27 -6.35 -4.29
N PRO A 84 -5.56 -6.44 -2.98
CA PRO A 84 -5.00 -5.54 -2.00
C PRO A 84 -3.56 -5.92 -1.63
N ILE A 85 -2.76 -4.90 -1.34
CA ILE A 85 -1.57 -5.00 -0.49
C ILE A 85 -2.05 -5.09 0.97
N VAL A 86 -1.33 -5.82 1.81
CA VAL A 86 -1.58 -5.82 3.25
C VAL A 86 -0.66 -4.79 3.93
N GLY A 87 -1.24 -3.89 4.72
CA GLY A 87 -0.53 -2.91 5.52
C GLY A 87 -0.51 -3.34 7.00
N HIS A 88 0.66 -3.72 7.49
CA HIS A 88 0.91 -4.11 8.87
C HIS A 88 1.39 -2.91 9.67
N LEU A 89 0.86 -2.71 10.88
CA LEU A 89 1.39 -1.68 11.78
C LEU A 89 2.84 -1.98 12.12
N ASP A 90 3.72 -0.99 11.89
CA ASP A 90 5.13 -1.09 12.22
C ASP A 90 5.37 -0.55 13.63
N TYR A 91 5.25 -1.44 14.62
CA TYR A 91 5.47 -1.11 16.03
C TYR A 91 6.93 -0.83 16.38
N ALA A 92 7.87 -1.07 15.45
CA ALA A 92 9.28 -0.73 15.66
C ALA A 92 9.55 0.78 15.50
N VAL A 93 8.60 1.53 14.96
CA VAL A 93 8.66 2.99 14.87
C VAL A 93 7.79 3.59 15.98
N PRO A 94 8.36 4.35 16.94
CA PRO A 94 7.56 5.03 17.95
C PRO A 94 6.53 5.93 17.27
N LEU A 95 5.25 5.74 17.60
CA LEU A 95 4.20 6.65 17.18
C LEU A 95 4.56 8.04 17.71
N LEU A 96 4.74 9.01 16.82
CA LEU A 96 4.89 10.40 17.25
C LEU A 96 3.65 10.77 18.06
N PRO A 97 3.80 11.29 19.29
CA PRO A 97 2.65 11.67 20.10
C PRO A 97 1.83 12.68 19.31
N HIS A 98 0.51 12.44 19.27
CA HIS A 98 -0.45 13.41 18.73
C HIS A 98 -0.12 14.77 19.34
N ALA A 99 0.20 15.75 18.50
CA ALA A 99 0.13 17.14 18.90
C ALA A 99 -1.35 17.42 19.18
N SER A 100 -1.74 17.25 20.44
CA SER A 100 -2.98 17.79 20.96
C SER A 100 -2.95 19.28 20.63
N LYS A 101 -3.83 19.72 19.73
CA LYS A 101 -4.17 21.13 19.65
C LYS A 101 -4.90 21.45 20.94
N GLU A 102 -4.17 21.94 21.94
CA GLU A 102 -4.77 22.76 22.97
C GLU A 102 -5.22 24.07 22.30
N ALA A 103 -6.52 24.29 22.30
CA ALA A 103 -7.17 25.57 22.05
C ALA A 103 -8.36 25.66 23.01
#